data_AF-A0A151HH78-F1
#
_entry.id   AF-A0A151HH78-F1
#
_cell.length_a   1.000
_cell.length_b   1.000
_cell.length_c   1.000
_cell.angle_alpha   90.00
_cell.angle_beta   90.00
_cell.angle_gamma   90.00
#
_symmetry.space_group_name_H-M   'P 1'
#
loop_
_entity.id
_entity.type
_entity.pdbx_description
1 polymer ?
#
loop_
_entity_poly.entity_id
_entity_poly.type
_entity_poly.pdbx_seq_one_letter_code
_entity_poly.pdbx_strand_id
1 'polypeptide(L)'
;MWNCRVCSSTPFASLFGFGSSSDDDKKKKKRGGSTGTDASYSSSEGESVYTDRYATQETFEPRSPEEIATLCRAWEYYVHPRAKEFWQTSEARMEILKRIAAGVHRDYDPVLGDDRQCVIWYGDLSEDDHLPVIRMVKPGESQESQTYVNRTLVFLYADEESFNELQEKPKKAFTMACGNPMCVNLTHIALDE
;
A
#
# COMPACT_ATOMS: atom_id res chain seq x y z
N MET A 1 -4.70 42.24 -15.84
CA MET A 1 -5.08 40.82 -15.89
C MET A 1 -3.83 39.98 -15.79
N TRP A 2 -3.31 39.78 -14.59
CA TRP A 2 -2.17 38.91 -14.34
C TRP A 2 -2.69 37.68 -13.60
N ASN A 3 -2.66 36.56 -14.29
CA ASN A 3 -3.09 35.26 -13.82
C ASN A 3 -2.18 34.81 -12.67
N CYS A 4 -2.75 34.71 -11.47
CA CYS A 4 -2.10 34.05 -10.35
C CYS A 4 -2.05 32.54 -10.67
N ARG A 5 -0.85 32.01 -10.90
CA ARG A 5 -0.59 30.60 -11.23
C ARG A 5 -0.11 29.81 -10.00
N VAL A 6 -0.63 30.16 -8.83
CA VAL A 6 -0.33 29.51 -7.54
C VAL A 6 -1.65 29.36 -6.80
N CYS A 7 -2.38 28.28 -7.07
CA CYS A 7 -3.51 27.79 -6.25
C CYS A 7 -4.03 26.46 -6.84
N SER A 8 -3.26 25.37 -6.73
CA SER A 8 -3.81 24.02 -6.93
C SER A 8 -2.99 22.90 -6.28
N SER A 9 -2.18 23.18 -5.27
CA SER A 9 -1.65 22.11 -4.42
C SER A 9 -2.75 21.77 -3.42
N THR A 10 -3.56 20.77 -3.75
CA THR A 10 -4.40 20.12 -2.74
C THR A 10 -3.49 19.55 -1.64
N PRO A 11 -3.85 19.63 -0.35
CA PRO A 11 -2.99 19.19 0.76
C PRO A 11 -2.56 17.72 0.63
N PHE A 12 -3.31 16.94 -0.15
CA PHE A 12 -3.07 15.53 -0.48
C PHE A 12 -1.89 15.27 -1.45
N ALA A 13 -1.38 16.29 -2.16
CA ALA A 13 -0.21 16.14 -3.03
C ALA A 13 1.06 15.75 -2.25
N SER A 14 1.14 16.15 -0.98
CA SER A 14 2.19 15.72 -0.06
C SER A 14 2.11 14.21 0.24
N LEU A 15 0.90 13.69 0.48
CA LEU A 15 0.62 12.31 0.86
C LEU A 15 0.91 11.30 -0.25
N PHE A 16 0.57 11.64 -1.49
CA PHE A 16 0.76 10.76 -2.64
C PHE A 16 1.99 11.09 -3.49
N GLY A 17 2.89 11.94 -2.99
CA GLY A 17 4.21 12.11 -3.61
C GLY A 17 4.26 12.94 -4.89
N PHE A 18 3.36 13.90 -5.08
CA PHE A 18 3.44 14.81 -6.23
C PHE A 18 4.15 16.12 -5.87
N GLY A 19 5.47 16.10 -6.06
CA GLY A 19 6.29 17.30 -6.21
C GLY A 19 7.19 17.12 -7.42
N SER A 20 6.91 17.87 -8.49
CA SER A 20 7.72 18.09 -9.70
C SER A 20 9.01 17.25 -9.83
N SER A 21 8.97 16.13 -10.56
CA SER A 21 10.18 15.57 -11.15
C SER A 21 10.70 16.56 -12.19
N SER A 22 11.78 17.26 -11.84
CA SER A 22 12.69 17.85 -12.82
C SER A 22 13.94 17.01 -12.81
N ASP A 23 14.21 16.38 -13.95
CA ASP A 23 15.44 15.68 -14.27
C ASP A 23 16.68 16.53 -13.94
N ASP A 24 17.68 15.92 -13.33
CA ASP A 24 19.06 16.18 -13.73
C ASP A 24 20.00 15.01 -13.37
N ASP A 25 20.60 14.48 -14.42
CA ASP A 25 21.66 13.48 -14.49
C ASP A 25 22.92 13.85 -13.67
N LYS A 26 23.60 12.84 -13.10
CA LYS A 26 25.05 12.62 -13.30
C LYS A 26 25.62 11.33 -12.68
N LYS A 27 26.00 10.42 -13.58
CA LYS A 27 27.10 9.43 -13.56
C LYS A 27 28.17 9.55 -12.44
N LYS A 28 28.56 8.40 -11.88
CA LYS A 28 29.96 7.88 -11.95
C LYS A 28 30.12 6.38 -11.59
N LYS A 29 30.80 5.66 -12.50
CA LYS A 29 31.36 4.29 -12.39
C LYS A 29 32.48 4.18 -11.34
N LYS A 30 32.64 3.01 -10.70
CA LYS A 30 33.81 2.10 -10.89
C LYS A 30 33.67 0.76 -10.14
N ARG A 31 34.48 -0.21 -10.62
CA ARG A 31 34.49 -1.67 -10.42
C ARG A 31 35.41 -2.13 -9.27
N GLY A 32 35.20 -3.37 -8.83
CA GLY A 32 36.12 -4.26 -8.09
C GLY A 32 35.31 -5.03 -7.02
N GLY A 33 35.28 -6.35 -6.87
CA GLY A 33 36.12 -7.46 -7.32
C GLY A 33 36.37 -8.36 -6.09
N SER A 34 35.73 -9.54 -6.04
CA SER A 34 36.03 -10.78 -5.27
C SER A 34 36.39 -10.66 -3.77
N THR A 35 35.73 -11.43 -2.88
CA THR A 35 36.13 -12.78 -2.40
C THR A 35 35.19 -13.21 -1.27
N GLY A 36 34.79 -14.48 -1.24
CA GLY A 36 33.81 -15.01 -0.30
C GLY A 36 34.30 -15.18 1.13
N THR A 37 33.36 -15.47 2.02
CA THR A 37 33.52 -16.34 3.19
C THR A 37 32.12 -16.74 3.65
N ASP A 38 31.94 -18.05 3.80
CA ASP A 38 30.73 -18.69 4.31
C ASP A 38 30.46 -18.21 5.74
N ALA A 39 29.35 -17.49 5.92
CA ALA A 39 28.78 -17.22 7.23
C ALA A 39 27.53 -18.09 7.38
N SER A 40 27.72 -19.21 8.08
CA SER A 40 26.66 -20.02 8.66
C SER A 40 25.73 -19.12 9.48
N TYR A 41 24.56 -18.80 8.93
CA TYR A 41 23.49 -18.11 9.63
C TYR A 41 22.81 -19.12 10.54
N SER A 42 23.16 -19.05 11.82
CA SER A 42 22.45 -19.71 12.91
C SER A 42 21.01 -19.19 12.91
N SER A 43 20.06 -20.05 12.54
CA SER A 43 18.64 -19.76 12.71
C SER A 43 18.37 -19.64 14.20
N SER A 44 18.25 -18.40 14.68
CA SER A 44 17.53 -18.15 15.91
C SER A 44 16.05 -18.34 15.59
N GLU A 45 15.48 -19.42 16.12
CA GLU A 45 14.04 -19.68 16.10
C GLU A 45 13.35 -18.67 17.01
N GLY A 46 13.21 -17.44 16.52
CA GLY A 46 12.16 -16.55 16.97
C GLY A 46 10.88 -17.02 16.31
N GLU A 47 9.99 -17.64 17.09
CA GLU A 47 8.65 -18.03 16.65
C GLU A 47 7.95 -16.77 16.11
N SER A 48 7.74 -16.67 14.79
CA SER A 48 7.07 -15.52 14.22
C SER A 48 5.63 -15.51 14.73
N VAL A 49 5.21 -14.41 15.37
CA VAL A 49 3.82 -14.25 15.85
C VAL A 49 2.80 -14.40 14.72
N TYR A 50 3.25 -14.13 13.49
CA TYR A 50 2.47 -14.26 12.27
C TYR A 50 2.63 -15.64 11.64
N THR A 51 1.54 -16.20 11.14
CA THR A 51 1.61 -17.41 10.34
C THR A 51 2.08 -17.04 8.93
N ASP A 52 3.35 -17.28 8.63
CA ASP A 52 3.88 -17.08 7.29
C ASP A 52 3.40 -18.19 6.35
N ARG A 53 2.26 -17.96 5.73
CA ARG A 53 1.68 -18.85 4.72
C ARG A 53 2.37 -18.78 3.37
N TYR A 54 3.53 -18.11 3.22
CA TYR A 54 4.35 -18.29 2.01
C TYR A 54 4.70 -19.78 1.76
N ALA A 55 4.63 -20.61 2.81
CA ALA A 55 4.82 -22.05 2.74
C ALA A 55 3.60 -22.85 2.21
N THR A 56 2.37 -22.31 2.24
CA THR A 56 1.18 -22.99 1.72
C THR A 56 0.89 -22.48 0.30
N GLN A 57 1.07 -23.35 -0.70
CA GLN A 57 0.76 -23.10 -2.11
C GLN A 57 -0.76 -22.97 -2.35
N GLU A 58 -1.42 -22.01 -1.70
CA GLU A 58 -2.80 -21.68 -2.03
C GLU A 58 -2.81 -20.94 -3.37
N THR A 59 -3.52 -21.51 -4.34
CA THR A 59 -3.76 -20.88 -5.64
C THR A 59 -4.73 -19.73 -5.44
N PHE A 60 -4.43 -18.57 -6.03
CA PHE A 60 -5.30 -17.39 -5.92
C PHE A 60 -6.71 -17.65 -6.44
N GLU A 61 -7.72 -17.56 -5.56
CA GLU A 61 -9.12 -17.51 -5.94
C GLU A 61 -9.69 -16.08 -5.83
N PRO A 62 -10.14 -15.46 -6.94
CA PRO A 62 -10.73 -14.13 -6.92
C PRO A 62 -12.15 -14.16 -6.37
N ARG A 63 -12.60 -13.03 -5.81
CA ARG A 63 -14.00 -12.80 -5.44
C ARG A 63 -14.86 -12.55 -6.67
N SER A 64 -16.12 -12.99 -6.58
CA SER A 64 -17.18 -12.57 -7.49
C SER A 64 -17.50 -11.06 -7.33
N PRO A 65 -18.09 -10.41 -8.35
CA PRO A 65 -18.52 -9.02 -8.26
C PRO A 65 -19.47 -8.75 -7.08
N GLU A 66 -20.34 -9.69 -6.75
CA GLU A 66 -21.30 -9.61 -5.65
C GLU A 66 -20.60 -9.69 -4.29
N GLU A 67 -19.63 -10.60 -4.13
CA GLU A 67 -18.79 -10.69 -2.92
C GLU A 67 -17.98 -9.42 -2.72
N ILE A 68 -17.36 -8.90 -3.79
CA ILE A 68 -16.64 -7.61 -3.76
C ILE A 68 -17.57 -6.49 -3.31
N ALA A 69 -18.76 -6.36 -3.91
CA ALA A 69 -19.70 -5.30 -3.57
C ALA A 69 -20.15 -5.38 -2.11
N THR A 70 -20.35 -6.59 -1.59
CA THR A 70 -20.73 -6.84 -0.19
C THR A 70 -19.60 -6.45 0.76
N LEU A 71 -18.37 -6.88 0.46
CA LEU A 71 -17.18 -6.58 1.26
C LEU A 71 -16.91 -5.07 1.31
N CYS A 72 -16.93 -4.40 0.16
CA CYS A 72 -16.72 -2.96 0.10
C CYS A 72 -17.77 -2.17 0.89
N ARG A 73 -19.03 -2.63 0.95
CA ARG A 73 -20.06 -1.98 1.80
C ARG A 73 -19.73 -2.11 3.29
N ALA A 74 -19.20 -3.25 3.72
CA ALA A 74 -18.76 -3.43 5.10
C ALA A 74 -17.58 -2.51 5.43
N TRP A 75 -16.59 -2.44 4.54
CA TRP A 75 -15.43 -1.57 4.67
C TRP A 75 -15.77 -0.08 4.67
N GLU A 76 -16.68 0.37 3.81
CA GLU A 76 -17.11 1.78 3.66
C GLU A 76 -17.57 2.40 4.99
N TYR A 77 -18.16 1.60 5.89
CA TYR A 77 -18.57 2.05 7.22
C TYR A 77 -17.38 2.54 8.06
N TYR A 78 -16.23 1.87 7.95
CA TYR A 78 -15.01 2.13 8.72
C TYR A 78 -14.06 3.11 8.04
N VAL A 79 -14.36 3.55 6.81
CA VAL A 79 -13.51 4.53 6.12
C VAL A 79 -13.42 5.82 6.92
N HIS A 80 -12.19 6.24 7.20
CA HIS A 80 -11.86 7.41 7.98
C HIS A 80 -12.38 8.70 7.31
N PRO A 81 -12.83 9.72 8.07
CA PRO A 81 -13.24 11.02 7.53
C PRO A 81 -12.25 11.65 6.55
N ARG A 82 -10.94 11.54 6.82
CA ARG A 82 -9.86 12.02 5.93
C ARG A 82 -9.99 11.49 4.49
N ALA A 83 -10.34 10.22 4.34
CA ALA A 83 -10.54 9.59 3.04
C ALA A 83 -11.88 9.97 2.41
N LYS A 84 -12.91 10.23 3.22
CA LYS A 84 -14.22 10.76 2.76
C LYS A 84 -14.10 12.19 2.23
N GLU A 85 -13.20 13.00 2.78
CA GLU A 85 -12.90 14.34 2.26
C GLU A 85 -12.12 14.29 0.94
N PHE A 86 -11.24 13.31 0.77
CA PHE A 86 -10.49 13.10 -0.46
C PHE A 86 -11.36 12.53 -1.58
N TRP A 87 -11.97 11.36 -1.36
CA TRP A 87 -12.96 10.77 -2.25
C TRP A 87 -14.36 11.17 -1.77
N GLN A 88 -14.81 12.34 -2.22
CA GLN A 88 -16.04 12.98 -1.74
C GLN A 88 -17.31 12.16 -2.04
N THR A 89 -17.35 11.49 -3.20
CA THR A 89 -18.49 10.69 -3.61
C THR A 89 -18.36 9.24 -3.13
N SER A 90 -19.49 8.62 -2.81
CA SER A 90 -19.51 7.20 -2.45
C SER A 90 -19.01 6.33 -3.59
N GLU A 91 -19.31 6.72 -4.83
CA GLU A 91 -18.91 6.02 -6.04
C GLU A 91 -17.38 5.97 -6.18
N ALA A 92 -16.70 7.10 -5.95
CA ALA A 92 -15.24 7.17 -6.03
C ALA A 92 -14.57 6.34 -4.92
N ARG A 93 -15.12 6.35 -3.70
CA ARG A 93 -14.64 5.47 -2.61
C ARG A 93 -14.83 4.01 -2.95
N MET A 94 -16.03 3.65 -3.43
CA MET A 94 -16.30 2.28 -3.85
C MET A 94 -15.37 1.81 -4.97
N GLU A 95 -14.93 2.72 -5.85
CA GLU A 95 -13.97 2.40 -6.91
C GLU A 95 -12.60 1.97 -6.36
N ILE A 96 -12.08 2.64 -5.33
CA ILE A 96 -10.81 2.27 -4.71
C ILE A 96 -10.95 1.01 -3.85
N LEU A 97 -12.05 0.88 -3.10
CA LEU A 97 -12.31 -0.30 -2.27
C LEU A 97 -12.46 -1.57 -3.12
N LYS A 98 -13.13 -1.49 -4.28
CA LYS A 98 -13.28 -2.62 -5.22
C LYS A 98 -11.94 -3.11 -5.74
N ARG A 99 -11.03 -2.19 -6.07
CA ARG A 99 -9.68 -2.54 -6.53
C ARG A 99 -8.91 -3.30 -5.45
N ILE A 100 -8.98 -2.85 -4.19
CA ILE A 100 -8.35 -3.56 -3.05
C ILE A 100 -8.98 -4.95 -2.88
N ALA A 101 -10.30 -5.05 -2.84
CA ALA A 101 -11.02 -6.31 -2.64
C ALA A 101 -10.77 -7.34 -3.76
N ALA A 102 -10.57 -6.89 -4.99
CA ALA A 102 -10.27 -7.74 -6.14
C ALA A 102 -8.83 -8.28 -6.11
N GLY A 103 -7.89 -7.57 -5.49
CA GLY A 103 -6.48 -7.94 -5.45
C GLY A 103 -6.08 -8.86 -4.29
N VAL A 104 -7.03 -9.37 -3.52
CA VAL A 104 -6.77 -10.30 -2.39
C VAL A 104 -7.66 -11.53 -2.49
N HIS A 105 -7.16 -12.68 -2.01
CA HIS A 105 -7.88 -13.95 -2.04
C HIS A 105 -9.27 -13.83 -1.42
N ARG A 106 -10.26 -14.57 -1.95
CA ARG A 106 -11.66 -14.53 -1.51
C ARG A 106 -11.90 -14.76 -0.02
N ASP A 107 -11.01 -15.51 0.63
CA ASP A 107 -11.13 -15.90 2.04
C ASP A 107 -10.39 -14.94 3.01
N TYR A 108 -9.70 -13.92 2.49
CA TYR A 108 -8.88 -13.02 3.30
C TYR A 108 -9.36 -11.57 3.27
N ASP A 109 -9.35 -10.92 4.44
CA ASP A 109 -9.75 -9.52 4.60
C ASP A 109 -8.59 -8.72 5.19
N PRO A 110 -7.98 -7.77 4.45
CA PRO A 110 -6.87 -6.97 4.94
C PRO A 110 -7.26 -5.86 5.93
N VAL A 111 -8.56 -5.61 6.14
CA VAL A 111 -9.08 -4.51 6.97
C VAL A 111 -9.71 -5.03 8.25
N LEU A 112 -10.61 -6.01 8.13
CA LEU A 112 -11.41 -6.54 9.25
C LEU A 112 -11.13 -8.03 9.55
N GLY A 113 -10.10 -8.61 8.91
CA GLY A 113 -9.72 -10.01 9.07
C GLY A 113 -8.86 -10.29 10.32
N ASP A 114 -8.31 -11.50 10.36
CA ASP A 114 -7.44 -11.99 11.44
C ASP A 114 -6.09 -11.23 11.47
N ASP A 115 -5.67 -10.81 12.67
CA ASP A 115 -4.44 -10.03 12.90
C ASP A 115 -3.16 -10.87 12.92
N ARG A 116 -3.26 -12.20 12.92
CA ARG A 116 -2.12 -13.14 12.85
C ARG A 116 -1.85 -13.65 11.45
N GLN A 117 -2.81 -13.48 10.54
CA GLN A 117 -2.76 -14.03 9.20
C GLN A 117 -2.32 -13.00 8.16
N CYS A 118 -1.29 -13.34 7.38
CA CYS A 118 -0.89 -12.54 6.22
C CYS A 118 -2.00 -12.53 5.15
N VAL A 119 -2.25 -11.37 4.56
CA VAL A 119 -3.14 -11.21 3.41
C VAL A 119 -2.31 -10.85 2.19
N ILE A 120 -2.17 -11.79 1.24
CA ILE A 120 -1.28 -11.63 0.09
C ILE A 120 -1.96 -10.83 -1.03
N TRP A 121 -1.22 -9.89 -1.62
CA TRP A 121 -1.63 -9.13 -2.78
C TRP A 121 -1.36 -9.89 -4.09
N TYR A 122 -2.37 -9.92 -4.96
CA TYR A 122 -2.36 -10.55 -6.28
C TYR A 122 -2.71 -9.57 -7.41
N GLY A 123 -2.84 -8.27 -7.09
CA GLY A 123 -3.09 -7.22 -8.08
C GLY A 123 -1.80 -6.67 -8.68
N ASP A 124 -1.85 -5.41 -9.11
CA ASP A 124 -0.73 -4.76 -9.79
C ASP A 124 0.49 -4.61 -8.88
N LEU A 125 1.67 -4.75 -9.49
CA LEU A 125 2.96 -4.49 -8.87
C LEU A 125 3.63 -3.30 -9.54
N SER A 126 4.39 -2.55 -8.75
CA SER A 126 5.28 -1.51 -9.24
C SER A 126 6.32 -2.10 -10.20
N GLU A 127 6.60 -1.39 -11.29
CA GLU A 127 7.64 -1.78 -12.25
C GLU A 127 9.05 -1.58 -11.67
N ASP A 128 9.21 -0.67 -10.71
CA ASP A 128 10.51 -0.25 -10.18
C ASP A 128 11.03 -1.18 -9.08
N ASP A 129 10.16 -1.57 -8.15
CA ASP A 129 10.51 -2.32 -6.93
C ASP A 129 9.68 -3.61 -6.73
N HIS A 130 8.76 -3.93 -7.65
CA HIS A 130 7.91 -5.11 -7.61
C HIS A 130 7.04 -5.23 -6.35
N LEU A 131 6.71 -4.10 -5.70
CA LEU A 131 5.85 -4.06 -4.52
C LEU A 131 4.37 -3.80 -4.87
N PRO A 132 3.42 -4.20 -3.99
CA PRO A 132 1.98 -3.98 -4.19
C PRO A 132 1.60 -2.52 -4.45
N VAL A 133 0.97 -2.26 -5.59
CA VAL A 133 0.44 -0.93 -5.95
C VAL A 133 -1.02 -0.99 -6.38
N ILE A 134 -1.66 0.17 -6.31
CA ILE A 134 -2.98 0.42 -6.86
C ILE A 134 -2.89 1.60 -7.82
N ARG A 135 -3.53 1.46 -8.98
CA ARG A 135 -3.60 2.50 -10.01
C ARG A 135 -4.96 3.18 -9.97
N MET A 136 -4.95 4.51 -9.92
CA MET A 136 -6.17 5.33 -9.85
C MET A 136 -5.95 6.73 -10.41
N VAL A 137 -7.01 7.29 -11.00
CA VAL A 137 -7.10 8.72 -11.30
C VAL A 137 -7.54 9.43 -10.01
N LYS A 138 -6.72 10.34 -9.51
CA LYS A 138 -7.05 11.08 -8.28
C LYS A 138 -8.10 12.15 -8.56
N PRO A 139 -8.91 12.52 -7.55
CA PRO A 139 -9.88 13.60 -7.69
C PRO A 139 -9.20 14.91 -8.16
N GLY A 140 -9.68 15.46 -9.28
CA GLY A 140 -9.14 16.68 -9.88
C GLY A 140 -7.96 16.48 -10.84
N GLU A 141 -7.50 15.25 -11.00
CA GLU A 141 -6.48 14.88 -11.99
C GLU A 141 -7.11 14.18 -13.21
N SER A 142 -6.41 14.22 -14.34
CA SER A 142 -6.81 13.52 -15.58
C SER A 142 -5.92 12.32 -15.90
N GLN A 143 -4.77 12.22 -15.24
CA GLN A 143 -3.83 11.13 -15.44
C GLN A 143 -3.98 10.11 -14.33
N GLU A 144 -3.82 8.84 -14.70
CA GLU A 144 -3.74 7.77 -13.73
C GLU A 144 -2.41 7.86 -12.98
N SER A 145 -2.47 7.61 -11.68
CA SER A 145 -1.31 7.59 -10.79
C SER A 145 -1.25 6.26 -10.06
N GLN A 146 -0.04 5.82 -9.73
CA GLN A 146 0.16 4.66 -8.86
C GLN A 146 0.41 5.08 -7.42
N THR A 147 0.02 4.24 -6.47
CA THR A 147 0.33 4.38 -5.04
C THR A 147 0.44 3.00 -4.41
N TYR A 148 1.30 2.82 -3.41
CA TYR A 148 1.40 1.55 -2.71
C TYR A 148 0.11 1.18 -1.96
N VAL A 149 -0.23 -0.11 -1.97
CA VAL A 149 -1.48 -0.60 -1.36
C VAL A 149 -1.48 -0.33 0.14
N ASN A 150 -0.37 -0.59 0.84
CA ASN A 150 -0.29 -0.36 2.28
C ASN A 150 -0.44 1.14 2.66
N ARG A 151 0.08 2.07 1.86
CA ARG A 151 -0.15 3.51 2.04
C ARG A 151 -1.63 3.88 1.83
N THR A 152 -2.27 3.26 0.84
CA THR A 152 -3.70 3.47 0.57
C THR A 152 -4.55 2.97 1.74
N LEU A 153 -4.25 1.80 2.29
CA LEU A 153 -4.94 1.24 3.45
C LEU A 153 -4.79 2.11 4.71
N VAL A 154 -3.58 2.60 4.98
CA VAL A 154 -3.32 3.52 6.09
C VAL A 154 -4.13 4.80 5.94
N PHE A 155 -4.18 5.38 4.74
CA PHE A 155 -4.99 6.58 4.50
C PHE A 155 -6.50 6.32 4.68
N LEU A 156 -6.98 5.14 4.29
CA LEU A 156 -8.39 4.76 4.41
C LEU A 156 -8.81 4.46 5.85
N TYR A 157 -7.96 3.82 6.65
CA TYR A 157 -8.40 3.15 7.89
C TYR A 157 -7.54 3.39 9.12
N ALA A 158 -6.29 3.83 8.99
CA ALA A 158 -5.48 4.09 10.17
C ALA A 158 -6.13 5.18 11.03
N ASP A 159 -6.05 4.98 12.35
CA ASP A 159 -6.40 6.02 13.29
C ASP A 159 -5.48 7.24 13.15
N GLU A 160 -5.84 8.32 13.84
CA GLU A 160 -5.14 9.59 13.71
C GLU A 160 -3.67 9.50 14.14
N GLU A 161 -3.39 8.76 15.21
CA GLU A 161 -2.04 8.62 15.76
C GLU A 161 -1.14 7.83 14.79
N SER A 162 -1.55 6.63 14.40
CA SER A 162 -0.80 5.78 13.47
C SER A 162 -0.63 6.43 12.10
N PHE A 163 -1.67 7.12 11.61
CA PHE A 163 -1.59 7.87 10.35
C PHE A 163 -0.54 8.98 10.43
N ASN A 164 -0.53 9.75 11.51
CA ASN A 164 0.39 10.86 11.68
C ASN A 164 1.84 10.42 11.84
N GLU A 165 2.07 9.27 12.45
CA GLU A 165 3.41 8.68 12.51
C GLU A 165 3.86 8.15 11.13
N LEU A 166 3.00 7.37 10.46
CA LEU A 166 3.34 6.73 9.19
C LEU A 166 3.52 7.72 8.03
N GLN A 167 2.86 8.89 8.05
CA GLN A 167 3.04 9.89 6.99
C GLN A 167 4.42 10.57 7.01
N GLU A 168 5.11 10.59 8.15
CA GLU A 168 6.47 11.14 8.29
C GLU A 168 7.54 10.22 7.65
N LYS A 169 7.21 8.93 7.46
CA LYS A 169 8.10 7.98 6.80
C LYS A 169 8.30 8.33 5.32
N PRO A 170 9.44 7.91 4.71
CA PRO A 170 9.70 8.11 3.29
C PRO A 170 8.53 7.69 2.40
N LYS A 171 8.39 8.33 1.24
CA LYS A 171 7.31 8.06 0.26
C LYS A 171 7.53 6.76 -0.53
N LYS A 172 7.83 5.68 0.19
CA LYS A 172 7.95 4.30 -0.31
C LYS A 172 6.86 3.45 0.36
N ALA A 173 6.74 2.20 -0.08
CA ALA A 173 5.92 1.22 0.61
C ALA A 173 6.35 1.12 2.08
N PHE A 174 5.40 0.99 2.99
CA PHE A 174 5.71 0.66 4.37
C PHE A 174 6.30 -0.75 4.48
N THR A 175 7.18 -0.94 5.45
CA THR A 175 7.64 -2.27 5.85
C THR A 175 6.52 -3.00 6.58
N MET A 176 6.49 -4.32 6.44
CA MET A 176 5.50 -5.17 7.11
C MET A 176 6.16 -5.85 8.32
N ALA A 177 5.53 -5.78 9.48
CA ALA A 177 5.96 -6.43 10.73
C ALA A 177 6.04 -7.96 10.60
N CYS A 178 5.25 -8.54 9.68
CA CYS A 178 5.32 -9.97 9.35
C CYS A 178 6.51 -10.34 8.43
N GLY A 179 7.30 -9.36 7.99
CA GLY A 179 8.46 -9.57 7.12
C GLY A 179 8.13 -9.87 5.64
N ASN A 180 6.87 -10.08 5.30
CA ASN A 180 6.43 -10.38 3.94
C ASN A 180 6.03 -9.09 3.18
N PRO A 181 6.80 -8.65 2.16
CA PRO A 181 6.52 -7.41 1.43
C PRO A 181 5.25 -7.47 0.55
N MET A 182 4.72 -8.67 0.29
CA MET A 182 3.47 -8.87 -0.46
C MET A 182 2.23 -8.87 0.45
N CYS A 183 2.42 -8.84 1.77
CA CYS A 183 1.32 -8.73 2.71
C CYS A 183 0.71 -7.33 2.64
N VAL A 184 -0.62 -7.27 2.65
CA VAL A 184 -1.40 -6.02 2.70
C VAL A 184 -2.37 -6.01 3.87
N ASN A 185 -2.18 -6.86 4.89
CA ASN A 185 -2.95 -6.77 6.13
C ASN A 185 -2.60 -5.46 6.86
N LEU A 186 -3.61 -4.63 7.13
CA LEU A 186 -3.44 -3.32 7.78
C LEU A 186 -2.74 -3.43 9.14
N THR A 187 -3.05 -4.47 9.91
CA THR A 187 -2.48 -4.72 11.24
C THR A 187 -1.03 -5.21 11.20
N HIS A 188 -0.53 -5.58 10.02
CA HIS A 188 0.84 -6.04 9.82
C HIS A 188 1.77 -4.92 9.36
N ILE A 189 1.30 -3.67 9.24
CA ILE A 189 2.16 -2.55 8.87
C ILE A 189 3.04 -2.18 10.06
N ALA A 190 4.35 -2.13 9.85
CA ALA A 190 5.30 -1.81 10.92
C ALA A 190 5.28 -0.30 11.24
N LEU A 191 5.04 0.01 12.51
CA LEU A 191 5.15 1.37 13.05
C LEU A 191 6.62 1.72 13.34
N ASP A 192 7.39 0.77 13.87
CA ASP A 192 8.82 0.92 14.13
C ASP A 192 9.71 0.39 12.96
N GLU A 193 10.93 0.93 12.82
CA GLU A 193 12.03 0.31 12.04
C GLU A 193 13.02 -0.42 12.97
#